data_AF-A0AAN5YU03-F1
#
_entry.id   AF-A0AAN5YU03-F1
#
_cell.length_a   1.000
_cell.length_b   1.000
_cell.length_c   1.000
_cell.angle_alpha   90.00
_cell.angle_beta   90.00
_cell.angle_gamma   90.00
#
_symmetry.space_group_name_H-M   'P 1'
#
loop_
_entity.id
_entity.type
_entity.pdbx_description
1 polymer ?
#
loop_
_entity_poly.entity_id
_entity_poly.type
_entity_poly.pdbx_seq_one_letter_code
_entity_poly.pdbx_strand_id
1 'polypeptide(L)'
;MAEVTDSKELSLRKGDYRPAEPDDLRAPCPVLNSLANHGIIARNGRNITAAELKAALRYLGMGFDVTAILVNGAFKVHSDDPKKGARLGLRDEDQVNEDGVPVLNLDQVGRPHAVEHDVSVTRQDRALGDCMRMNPDLLEQFLAAPKTERGFSASAFGKYRKIRYDKQKRDNPALEFDKINNFSGCAELGAVQCIFGRGFPYRVP
;
A
#
# COMPACT_ATOMS: atom_id res chain seq x y z
N MET A 1 -46.81 22.69 10.47
CA MET A 1 -46.31 21.44 9.86
C MET A 1 -45.32 21.87 8.78
N ALA A 2 -44.03 21.75 9.05
CA ALA A 2 -42.98 21.98 8.06
C ALA A 2 -42.37 20.62 7.74
N GLU A 3 -42.30 20.31 6.45
CA GLU A 3 -41.86 19.05 5.88
C GLU A 3 -40.47 18.64 6.38
N VAL A 4 -40.40 17.38 6.81
CA VAL A 4 -39.16 16.64 6.97
C VAL A 4 -38.60 16.41 5.57
N THR A 5 -37.56 17.15 5.19
CA THR A 5 -36.73 16.78 4.05
C THR A 5 -35.95 15.53 4.43
N ASP A 6 -36.47 14.39 3.96
CA ASP A 6 -35.79 13.09 3.92
C ASP A 6 -34.53 13.21 3.07
N SER A 7 -33.41 13.56 3.72
CA SER A 7 -32.08 13.50 3.13
C SER A 7 -31.69 12.04 3.01
N LYS A 8 -32.21 11.36 1.97
CA LYS A 8 -31.59 10.14 1.45
C LYS A 8 -30.13 10.49 1.16
N GLU A 9 -29.22 9.98 1.99
CA GLU A 9 -27.80 9.92 1.66
C GLU A 9 -27.68 9.48 0.20
N LEU A 10 -27.16 10.34 -0.67
CA LEU A 10 -26.80 9.91 -2.01
C LEU A 10 -25.78 8.78 -1.84
N SER A 11 -26.16 7.56 -2.22
CA SER A 11 -25.24 6.42 -2.20
C SER A 11 -24.03 6.76 -3.07
N LEU A 12 -22.85 6.76 -2.45
CA LEU A 12 -21.60 7.12 -3.13
C LEU A 12 -21.35 6.18 -4.31
N ARG A 13 -21.07 6.74 -5.49
CA ARG A 13 -20.77 5.92 -6.67
C ARG A 13 -19.34 5.40 -6.61
N LYS A 14 -19.07 4.36 -7.38
CA LYS A 14 -17.71 3.88 -7.63
C LYS A 14 -16.90 5.01 -8.28
N GLY A 15 -15.75 5.33 -7.70
CA GLY A 15 -14.88 6.44 -8.10
C GLY A 15 -15.04 7.70 -7.26
N ASP A 16 -16.16 7.88 -6.55
CA ASP A 16 -16.34 9.03 -5.66
C ASP A 16 -15.45 8.88 -4.43
N TYR A 17 -14.65 9.91 -4.13
CA TYR A 17 -13.79 9.93 -2.96
C TYR A 17 -14.61 10.05 -1.66
N ARG A 18 -14.25 9.23 -0.67
CA ARG A 18 -14.61 9.41 0.73
C ARG A 18 -13.39 9.09 1.60
N PRO A 19 -13.10 9.89 2.65
CA PRO A 19 -12.11 9.47 3.64
C PRO A 19 -12.50 8.13 4.29
N ALA A 20 -11.50 7.48 4.90
CA ALA A 20 -11.74 6.31 5.73
C ALA A 20 -12.44 6.72 7.02
N GLU A 21 -13.45 5.96 7.44
CA GLU A 21 -14.04 6.08 8.77
C GLU A 21 -13.09 5.46 9.83
N PRO A 22 -13.27 5.78 11.13
CA PRO A 22 -12.37 5.28 12.19
C PRO A 22 -12.23 3.75 12.29
N ASP A 23 -13.25 3.00 11.87
CA ASP A 23 -13.31 1.53 11.89
C ASP A 23 -12.97 0.86 10.56
N ASP A 24 -12.85 1.66 9.48
CA ASP A 24 -12.43 1.21 8.17
C ASP A 24 -10.95 0.76 8.22
N LEU A 25 -10.66 -0.41 7.64
CA LEU A 25 -9.29 -0.91 7.55
C LEU A 25 -8.53 -0.29 6.39
N ARG A 26 -7.25 0.00 6.62
CA ARG A 26 -6.32 0.50 5.62
C ARG A 26 -4.99 -0.25 5.72
N ALA A 27 -4.23 -0.17 4.63
CA ALA A 27 -2.95 -0.82 4.44
C ALA A 27 -1.78 0.18 4.57
N PRO A 28 -0.53 -0.29 4.73
CA PRO A 28 0.66 0.53 4.49
C PRO A 28 0.79 0.92 3.00
N CYS A 29 0.05 0.25 2.11
CA CYS A 29 0.06 0.51 0.67
C CYS A 29 -0.86 1.68 0.29
N PRO A 30 -0.33 2.79 -0.27
CA PRO A 30 -1.14 3.92 -0.69
C PRO A 30 -2.13 3.59 -1.82
N VAL A 31 -1.79 2.65 -2.72
CA VAL A 31 -2.67 2.25 -3.83
C VAL A 31 -3.95 1.60 -3.30
N LEU A 32 -3.83 0.64 -2.38
CA LEU A 32 -5.00 -0.04 -1.80
C LEU A 32 -5.89 0.92 -1.01
N ASN A 33 -5.28 1.86 -0.28
CA ASN A 33 -6.02 2.88 0.45
C ASN A 33 -6.82 3.79 -0.48
N SER A 34 -6.23 4.22 -1.60
CA SER A 34 -6.94 4.99 -2.62
C SER A 34 -8.08 4.18 -3.24
N LEU A 35 -7.87 2.90 -3.58
CA LEU A 35 -8.92 2.04 -4.12
C LEU A 35 -10.12 1.92 -3.15
N ALA A 36 -9.87 1.76 -1.85
CA ALA A 36 -10.92 1.71 -0.84
C ALA A 36 -11.61 3.07 -0.66
N ASN A 37 -10.85 4.16 -0.56
CA ASN A 37 -11.40 5.52 -0.44
C ASN A 37 -12.27 5.92 -1.65
N HIS A 38 -12.05 5.32 -2.81
CA HIS A 38 -12.85 5.56 -4.02
C HIS A 38 -13.91 4.47 -4.28
N GLY A 39 -14.10 3.51 -3.37
CA GLY A 39 -15.08 2.43 -3.55
C GLY A 39 -14.81 1.54 -4.77
N ILE A 40 -13.56 1.46 -5.23
CA ILE A 40 -13.15 0.53 -6.28
C ILE A 40 -13.02 -0.89 -5.72
N ILE A 41 -12.59 -0.99 -4.47
CA ILE A 41 -12.73 -2.14 -3.58
C ILE A 41 -13.60 -1.74 -2.38
N ALA A 42 -13.94 -2.69 -1.50
CA ALA A 42 -14.76 -2.42 -0.31
C ALA A 42 -14.20 -1.23 0.51
N ARG A 43 -15.05 -0.22 0.76
CA ARG A 43 -14.65 1.03 1.43
C ARG A 43 -14.15 0.81 2.86
N ASN A 44 -14.71 -0.21 3.53
CA ASN A 44 -14.29 -0.63 4.87
C ASN A 44 -12.98 -1.43 4.89
N GLY A 45 -12.40 -1.74 3.72
CA GLY A 45 -11.16 -2.49 3.61
C GLY A 45 -11.26 -3.93 4.07
N ARG A 46 -12.46 -4.52 4.11
CA ARG A 46 -12.71 -5.90 4.56
C ARG A 46 -13.29 -6.76 3.44
N ASN A 47 -13.17 -8.07 3.58
CA ASN A 47 -13.87 -9.06 2.77
C ASN A 47 -13.58 -8.94 1.26
N ILE A 48 -12.33 -8.59 0.89
CA ILE A 48 -11.94 -8.38 -0.51
C ILE A 48 -11.53 -9.72 -1.11
N THR A 49 -12.16 -10.11 -2.20
CA THR A 49 -11.80 -11.34 -2.93
C THR A 49 -10.60 -11.13 -3.86
N ALA A 50 -9.94 -12.23 -4.24
CA ALA A 50 -8.83 -12.16 -5.20
C ALA A 50 -9.29 -11.64 -6.57
N ALA A 51 -10.52 -11.93 -6.97
CA ALA A 51 -11.09 -11.48 -8.24
C ALA A 51 -11.30 -9.95 -8.24
N GLU A 52 -11.89 -9.40 -7.16
CA GLU A 52 -12.08 -7.96 -6.99
C GLU A 52 -10.74 -7.23 -6.96
N LEU A 53 -9.76 -7.74 -6.21
CA LEU A 53 -8.45 -7.11 -6.11
C LEU A 53 -7.71 -7.11 -7.46
N LYS A 54 -7.76 -8.21 -8.22
CA LYS A 54 -7.20 -8.27 -9.58
C LYS A 54 -7.89 -7.27 -10.51
N ALA A 55 -9.22 -7.18 -10.45
CA ALA A 55 -9.97 -6.23 -11.27
C ALA A 55 -9.63 -4.77 -10.92
N ALA A 56 -9.49 -4.46 -9.63
CA ALA A 56 -9.14 -3.12 -9.15
C ALA A 56 -7.72 -2.70 -9.54
N LEU A 57 -6.73 -3.59 -9.43
CA LEU A 57 -5.35 -3.29 -9.85
C LEU A 57 -5.24 -3.12 -11.37
N ARG A 58 -5.95 -3.95 -12.15
CA ARG A 58 -6.04 -3.78 -13.61
C ARG A 58 -6.75 -2.49 -14.00
N TYR A 59 -7.75 -2.05 -13.25
CA TYR A 59 -8.42 -0.77 -13.47
C TYR A 59 -7.45 0.42 -13.34
N LEU A 60 -6.41 0.30 -12.50
CA LEU A 60 -5.33 1.29 -12.40
C LEU A 60 -4.26 1.16 -13.51
N GLY A 61 -4.43 0.25 -14.46
CA GLY A 61 -3.47 0.01 -15.54
C GLY A 61 -2.28 -0.87 -15.15
N MET A 62 -2.35 -1.58 -14.02
CA MET A 62 -1.30 -2.55 -13.65
C MET A 62 -1.29 -3.73 -14.62
N GLY A 63 -0.10 -4.16 -15.04
CA GLY A 63 0.11 -5.31 -15.92
C GLY A 63 -0.52 -6.59 -15.37
N PHE A 64 -0.99 -7.46 -16.27
CA PHE A 64 -1.65 -8.72 -15.90
C PHE A 64 -0.74 -9.64 -15.09
N ASP A 65 0.52 -9.74 -15.51
CA ASP A 65 1.58 -10.52 -14.87
C ASP A 65 1.87 -10.03 -13.44
N VAL A 66 2.11 -8.73 -13.27
CA VAL A 66 2.35 -8.12 -11.95
C VAL A 66 1.14 -8.31 -11.03
N THR A 67 -0.07 -8.06 -11.56
CA THR A 67 -1.31 -8.24 -10.82
C THR A 67 -1.50 -9.68 -10.37
N ALA A 68 -1.24 -10.66 -11.25
CA ALA A 68 -1.38 -12.07 -10.92
C ALA A 68 -0.40 -12.51 -9.82
N ILE A 69 0.87 -12.09 -9.91
CA ILE A 69 1.90 -12.42 -8.91
C ILE A 69 1.53 -11.84 -7.55
N LEU A 70 1.24 -10.54 -7.48
CA LEU A 70 0.95 -9.86 -6.21
C LEU A 70 -0.32 -10.43 -5.55
N VAL A 71 -1.41 -10.60 -6.30
CA VAL A 71 -2.67 -11.07 -5.71
C VAL A 71 -2.62 -12.55 -5.36
N ASN A 72 -2.08 -13.41 -6.23
CA ASN A 72 -1.98 -14.84 -5.89
C ASN A 72 -1.02 -15.06 -4.70
N GLY A 73 0.02 -14.23 -4.58
CA GLY A 73 0.89 -14.20 -3.40
C GLY A 73 0.13 -13.80 -2.14
N ALA A 74 -0.57 -12.65 -2.19
CA ALA A 74 -1.36 -12.08 -1.09
C ALA A 74 -2.35 -13.07 -0.47
N PHE A 75 -2.97 -13.92 -1.29
CA PHE A 75 -4.02 -14.85 -0.85
C PHE A 75 -3.48 -16.19 -0.31
N LYS A 76 -2.16 -16.40 -0.32
CA LYS A 76 -1.54 -17.50 0.42
C LYS A 76 -1.72 -17.30 1.92
N VAL A 77 -1.74 -18.42 2.64
CA VAL A 77 -1.83 -18.43 4.11
C VAL A 77 -0.58 -17.76 4.69
N HIS A 78 -0.80 -16.82 5.60
CA HIS A 78 0.24 -16.13 6.33
C HIS A 78 0.93 -17.06 7.32
N SER A 79 2.22 -16.82 7.57
CA SER A 79 2.99 -17.54 8.57
C SER A 79 3.99 -16.59 9.22
N ASP A 80 3.95 -16.51 10.55
CA ASP A 80 4.95 -15.78 11.33
C ASP A 80 6.32 -16.47 11.34
N ASP A 81 6.42 -17.73 10.92
CA ASP A 81 7.71 -18.41 10.78
C ASP A 81 8.49 -17.86 9.57
N PRO A 82 9.61 -17.13 9.78
CA PRO A 82 10.38 -16.54 8.69
C PRO A 82 11.01 -17.61 7.78
N LYS A 83 11.10 -18.87 8.21
CA LYS A 83 11.64 -19.99 7.42
C LYS A 83 10.62 -20.59 6.46
N LYS A 84 9.32 -20.34 6.64
CA LYS A 84 8.25 -20.90 5.79
C LYS A 84 8.03 -20.14 4.48
N GLY A 85 8.77 -19.06 4.23
CA GLY A 85 8.86 -18.43 2.91
C GLY A 85 7.56 -17.77 2.40
N ALA A 86 6.57 -17.56 3.26
CA ALA A 86 5.28 -16.98 2.90
C ALA A 86 5.25 -15.44 3.01
N ARG A 87 6.34 -14.74 2.64
CA ARG A 87 6.41 -13.26 2.75
C ARG A 87 5.28 -12.54 2.00
N LEU A 88 4.78 -13.11 0.91
CA LEU A 88 3.63 -12.55 0.22
C LEU A 88 2.28 -13.01 0.79
N GLY A 89 2.24 -14.07 1.60
CA GLY A 89 0.99 -14.59 2.16
C GLY A 89 0.48 -13.71 3.30
N LEU A 90 -0.76 -13.24 3.18
CA LEU A 90 -1.37 -12.29 4.11
C LEU A 90 -2.65 -12.82 4.78
N ARG A 91 -3.23 -13.89 4.23
CA ARG A 91 -4.55 -14.40 4.60
C ARG A 91 -4.45 -15.37 5.78
N ASP A 92 -5.41 -15.35 6.69
CA ASP A 92 -5.52 -16.41 7.71
C ASP A 92 -6.10 -17.68 7.08
N GLU A 93 -5.74 -18.87 7.59
CA GLU A 93 -6.07 -20.16 6.95
C GLU A 93 -7.57 -20.30 6.63
N ASP A 94 -8.40 -20.04 7.63
CA ASP A 94 -9.86 -20.18 7.57
C ASP A 94 -10.59 -18.88 7.15
N GLN A 95 -9.87 -17.87 6.69
CA GLN A 95 -10.48 -16.59 6.32
C GLN A 95 -11.18 -16.67 4.96
N VAL A 96 -12.50 -16.80 5.02
CA VAL A 96 -13.43 -16.85 3.89
C VAL A 96 -14.64 -15.94 4.15
N ASN A 97 -15.35 -15.55 3.08
CA ASN A 97 -16.63 -14.87 3.18
C ASN A 97 -17.79 -15.86 3.45
N GLU A 98 -19.03 -15.37 3.49
CA GLU A 98 -20.24 -16.19 3.73
C GLU A 98 -20.43 -17.31 2.71
N ASP A 99 -19.92 -17.14 1.47
CA ASP A 99 -19.97 -18.13 0.40
C ASP A 99 -18.78 -19.13 0.44
N GLY A 100 -17.92 -19.04 1.45
CA GLY A 100 -16.71 -19.87 1.55
C GLY A 100 -15.58 -19.45 0.60
N VAL A 101 -15.66 -18.26 0.00
CA VAL A 101 -14.61 -17.72 -0.89
C VAL A 101 -13.51 -17.08 -0.05
N PRO A 102 -12.23 -17.41 -0.27
CA PRO A 102 -11.12 -16.75 0.42
C PRO A 102 -11.11 -15.23 0.21
N VAL A 103 -10.90 -14.48 1.30
CA VAL A 103 -10.89 -13.02 1.31
C VAL A 103 -9.71 -12.46 2.07
N LEU A 104 -9.40 -11.18 1.81
CA LEU A 104 -8.37 -10.41 2.49
C LEU A 104 -8.95 -9.13 3.10
N ASN A 105 -8.39 -8.72 4.23
CA ASN A 105 -8.58 -7.41 4.85
C ASN A 105 -7.32 -6.56 4.67
N LEU A 106 -7.48 -5.24 4.49
CA LEU A 106 -6.37 -4.36 4.11
C LEU A 106 -5.28 -4.20 5.18
N ASP A 107 -5.64 -4.33 6.45
CA ASP A 107 -4.69 -4.26 7.57
C ASP A 107 -3.67 -5.41 7.54
N GLN A 108 -4.06 -6.55 6.98
CA GLN A 108 -3.20 -7.74 6.88
C GLN A 108 -1.97 -7.52 6.00
N VAL A 109 -2.00 -6.53 5.10
CA VAL A 109 -0.86 -6.13 4.28
C VAL A 109 0.32 -5.65 5.16
N GLY A 110 0.03 -5.15 6.36
CA GLY A 110 1.03 -4.73 7.33
C GLY A 110 1.30 -5.76 8.43
N ARG A 111 1.07 -7.06 8.20
CA ARG A 111 1.50 -8.10 9.14
C ARG A 111 3.04 -8.16 9.22
N PRO A 112 3.62 -8.48 10.39
CA PRO A 112 5.04 -8.77 10.50
C PRO A 112 5.40 -9.98 9.63
N HIS A 113 6.67 -10.09 9.23
CA HIS A 113 7.20 -11.20 8.43
C HIS A 113 6.52 -11.42 7.06
N ALA A 114 5.69 -10.46 6.63
CA ALA A 114 5.03 -10.42 5.34
C ALA A 114 5.76 -9.49 4.36
N VAL A 115 5.00 -8.76 3.52
CA VAL A 115 5.53 -7.88 2.48
C VAL A 115 5.92 -6.50 3.02
N GLU A 116 5.32 -6.08 4.13
CA GLU A 116 5.67 -4.83 4.82
C GLU A 116 7.10 -4.90 5.34
N HIS A 117 7.83 -3.78 5.22
CA HIS A 117 9.24 -3.72 5.54
C HIS A 117 9.68 -2.33 6.00
N ASP A 118 10.78 -2.33 6.75
CA ASP A 118 11.48 -1.12 7.18
C ASP A 118 11.93 -0.23 6.02
N VAL A 119 12.33 1.00 6.35
CA VAL A 119 12.84 2.01 5.40
C VAL A 119 11.75 2.48 4.43
N SER A 120 10.48 2.34 4.80
CA SER A 120 9.34 2.84 4.03
C SER A 120 9.46 4.35 3.75
N VAL A 121 8.99 4.79 2.58
CA VAL A 121 9.15 6.18 2.11
C VAL A 121 8.38 7.16 3.00
N THR A 122 7.15 6.79 3.39
CA THR A 122 6.19 7.67 4.08
C THR A 122 5.56 7.03 5.33
N ARG A 123 5.97 5.81 5.70
CA ARG A 123 5.52 5.09 6.91
C ARG A 123 6.73 4.90 7.81
N GLN A 124 6.50 4.81 9.12
CA GLN A 124 7.58 4.56 10.07
C GLN A 124 7.91 3.05 10.10
N ASP A 125 9.15 2.72 10.45
CA ASP A 125 9.57 1.35 10.73
C ASP A 125 8.80 0.82 11.94
N ARG A 126 8.38 -0.44 11.90
CA ARG A 126 7.53 -1.04 12.95
C ARG A 126 8.15 -0.96 14.34
N ALA A 127 9.47 -1.14 14.42
CA ALA A 127 10.20 -1.06 15.69
C ALA A 127 10.20 0.34 16.31
N LEU A 128 9.95 1.38 15.49
CA LEU A 128 9.95 2.78 15.91
C LEU A 128 8.54 3.37 16.03
N GLY A 129 7.50 2.70 15.53
CA GLY A 129 6.12 3.18 15.65
C GLY A 129 5.14 2.59 14.63
N ASP A 130 4.21 3.43 14.18
CA ASP A 130 3.12 3.04 13.29
C ASP A 130 3.60 2.87 11.83
N CYS A 131 3.65 1.61 11.39
CA CYS A 131 4.01 1.22 10.02
C CYS A 131 2.83 1.25 9.04
N MET A 132 1.59 1.47 9.52
CA MET A 132 0.38 1.43 8.70
C MET A 132 0.03 2.82 8.16
N ARG A 133 0.01 3.81 9.05
CA ARG A 133 -0.44 5.16 8.70
C ARG A 133 0.67 5.96 8.03
N MET A 134 0.29 6.79 7.07
CA MET A 134 1.21 7.77 6.51
C MET A 134 1.66 8.71 7.64
N ASN A 135 2.97 8.85 7.80
CA ASN A 135 3.56 9.81 8.71
C ASN A 135 3.78 11.15 7.98
N PRO A 136 3.19 12.26 8.45
CA PRO A 136 3.28 13.56 7.79
C PRO A 136 4.71 14.06 7.63
N ASP A 137 5.55 13.94 8.66
CA ASP A 137 6.95 14.39 8.63
C ASP A 137 7.76 13.60 7.60
N LEU A 138 7.47 12.29 7.49
CA LEU A 138 8.12 11.43 6.51
C LEU A 138 7.67 11.75 5.07
N LEU A 139 6.41 12.14 4.88
CA LEU A 139 5.93 12.65 3.60
C LEU A 139 6.57 14.01 3.26
N GLU A 140 6.63 14.94 4.21
CA GLU A 140 7.26 16.24 4.01
C GLU A 140 8.75 16.09 3.64
N GLN A 141 9.49 15.23 4.36
CA GLN A 141 10.87 14.89 4.02
C GLN A 141 11.01 14.31 2.61
N PHE A 142 10.06 13.48 2.18
CA PHE A 142 10.07 12.92 0.83
C PHE A 142 9.87 14.01 -0.22
N LEU A 143 8.87 14.88 -0.03
CA LEU A 143 8.57 15.98 -0.95
C LEU A 143 9.71 17.02 -1.00
N ALA A 144 10.41 17.23 0.10
CA ALA A 144 11.57 18.11 0.22
C ALA A 144 12.87 17.51 -0.33
N ALA A 145 12.88 16.20 -0.66
CA ALA A 145 14.09 15.54 -1.12
C ALA A 145 14.63 16.16 -2.44
N PRO A 146 15.97 16.14 -2.63
CA PRO A 146 16.59 16.75 -3.81
C PRO A 146 16.01 16.18 -5.11
N LYS A 147 15.43 17.06 -5.92
CA LYS A 147 14.82 16.77 -7.22
C LYS A 147 15.28 17.82 -8.24
N THR A 148 15.13 17.49 -9.52
CA THR A 148 15.43 18.47 -10.59
C THR A 148 14.26 19.42 -10.76
N GLU A 149 14.43 20.52 -11.52
CA GLU A 149 13.30 21.39 -11.89
C GLU A 149 12.15 20.62 -12.58
N ARG A 150 12.47 19.51 -13.25
CA ARG A 150 11.51 18.62 -13.90
C ARG A 150 10.90 17.56 -12.96
N GLY A 151 11.15 17.65 -11.65
CA GLY A 151 10.70 16.68 -10.66
C GLY A 151 11.72 15.56 -10.35
N PHE A 152 11.25 14.48 -9.71
CA PHE A 152 12.06 13.31 -9.34
C PHE A 152 12.47 12.47 -10.56
N SER A 153 13.75 12.12 -10.64
CA SER A 153 14.24 10.98 -11.42
C SER A 153 14.24 9.70 -10.61
N ALA A 154 14.36 8.56 -11.30
CA ALA A 154 14.78 7.29 -10.71
C ALA A 154 16.04 7.44 -9.83
N SER A 155 17.03 8.23 -10.26
CA SER A 155 18.23 8.50 -9.45
C SER A 155 17.95 9.33 -8.20
N ALA A 156 16.99 10.26 -8.24
CA ALA A 156 16.58 11.02 -7.05
C ALA A 156 15.88 10.10 -6.04
N PHE A 157 15.00 9.20 -6.52
CA PHE A 157 14.39 8.17 -5.68
C PHE A 157 15.43 7.23 -5.05
N GLY A 158 16.43 6.77 -5.81
CA GLY A 158 17.52 5.96 -5.28
C GLY A 158 18.32 6.68 -4.18
N LYS A 159 18.65 7.96 -4.41
CA LYS A 159 19.32 8.80 -3.40
C LYS A 159 18.46 8.96 -2.14
N TYR A 160 17.16 9.22 -2.30
CA TYR A 160 16.25 9.35 -1.17
C TYR A 160 16.13 8.04 -0.36
N ARG A 161 16.03 6.88 -1.03
CA ARG A 161 16.03 5.59 -0.35
C ARG A 161 17.31 5.39 0.47
N LYS A 162 18.47 5.80 -0.04
CA LYS A 162 19.73 5.76 0.70
C LYS A 162 19.71 6.66 1.95
N ILE A 163 19.17 7.88 1.84
CA ILE A 163 19.00 8.79 2.97
C ILE A 163 18.12 8.14 4.05
N ARG A 164 17.00 7.52 3.65
CA ARG A 164 16.12 6.82 4.60
C ARG A 164 16.78 5.61 5.24
N TYR A 165 17.49 4.80 4.46
CA TYR A 165 18.24 3.67 4.99
C TYR A 165 19.29 4.12 6.02
N ASP A 166 20.04 5.18 5.72
CA ASP A 166 21.07 5.68 6.63
C ASP A 166 20.49 6.26 7.92
N LYS A 167 19.30 6.88 7.85
CA LYS A 167 18.57 7.33 9.03
C LYS A 167 18.12 6.14 9.88
N GLN A 168 17.46 5.15 9.28
CA GLN A 168 17.01 3.98 10.03
C GLN A 168 18.16 3.14 10.58
N LYS A 169 19.28 3.05 9.86
CA LYS A 169 20.48 2.37 10.37
C LYS A 169 21.05 3.03 11.64
N ARG A 170 20.85 4.33 11.82
CA ARG A 170 21.25 5.04 13.05
C ARG A 170 20.19 4.95 14.14
N ASP A 171 18.92 5.06 13.77
CA ASP A 171 17.83 5.32 14.71
C ASP A 171 17.07 4.03 15.11
N ASN A 172 17.07 2.99 14.26
CA ASN A 172 16.37 1.71 14.46
C ASN A 172 17.38 0.58 14.76
N PRO A 173 17.59 0.20 16.04
CA PRO A 173 18.48 -0.91 16.40
C PRO A 173 17.97 -2.28 15.94
N ALA A 174 16.69 -2.40 15.57
CA ALA A 174 16.05 -3.61 15.07
C ALA A 174 15.86 -3.60 13.54
N LEU A 175 16.61 -2.76 12.81
CA LEU A 175 16.47 -2.60 11.37
C LEU A 175 16.56 -3.92 10.59
N GLU A 176 15.49 -4.23 9.85
CA GLU A 176 15.41 -5.36 8.91
C GLU A 176 15.28 -4.88 7.46
N PHE A 177 16.41 -4.74 6.77
CA PHE A 177 16.43 -4.30 5.37
C PHE A 177 17.37 -5.13 4.50
N ASP A 178 16.98 -6.38 4.26
CA ASP A 178 17.71 -7.31 3.41
C ASP A 178 17.55 -7.01 1.90
N LYS A 179 18.14 -7.85 1.05
CA LYS A 179 18.08 -7.67 -0.41
C LYS A 179 16.66 -7.73 -0.96
N ILE A 180 15.77 -8.51 -0.35
CA ILE A 180 14.38 -8.67 -0.78
C ILE A 180 13.59 -7.42 -0.39
N ASN A 181 13.73 -6.94 0.85
CA ASN A 181 13.10 -5.69 1.30
C ASN A 181 13.59 -4.48 0.49
N ASN A 182 14.88 -4.43 0.16
CA ASN A 182 15.42 -3.42 -0.73
C ASN A 182 14.84 -3.50 -2.15
N PHE A 183 14.65 -4.70 -2.70
CA PHE A 183 14.00 -4.89 -3.99
C PHE A 183 12.54 -4.39 -3.95
N SER A 184 11.76 -4.79 -2.95
CA SER A 184 10.38 -4.30 -2.76
C SER A 184 10.34 -2.78 -2.66
N GLY A 185 11.20 -2.19 -1.83
CA GLY A 185 11.29 -0.74 -1.68
C GLY A 185 11.67 0.01 -2.96
N CYS A 186 12.50 -0.58 -3.82
CA CYS A 186 12.81 -0.01 -5.13
C CYS A 186 11.63 -0.16 -6.10
N ALA A 187 10.95 -1.31 -6.08
CA ALA A 187 9.76 -1.55 -6.92
C ALA A 187 8.62 -0.58 -6.59
N GLU A 188 8.42 -0.22 -5.33
CA GLU A 188 7.45 0.79 -4.90
C GLU A 188 7.72 2.17 -5.51
N LEU A 189 8.98 2.63 -5.47
CA LEU A 189 9.38 3.90 -6.08
C LEU A 189 9.31 3.84 -7.61
N GLY A 190 9.56 2.67 -8.20
CA GLY A 190 9.28 2.38 -9.60
C GLY A 190 7.79 2.52 -9.92
N ALA A 191 6.90 2.01 -9.07
CA ALA A 191 5.46 2.15 -9.23
C ALA A 191 5.02 3.63 -9.17
N VAL A 192 5.59 4.44 -8.27
CA VAL A 192 5.38 5.90 -8.25
C VAL A 192 5.78 6.51 -9.60
N GLN A 193 6.92 6.10 -10.17
CA GLN A 193 7.37 6.56 -11.47
C GLN A 193 6.45 6.13 -12.61
N CYS A 194 5.93 4.90 -12.60
CA CYS A 194 5.00 4.41 -13.60
C CYS A 194 3.65 5.13 -13.57
N ILE A 195 3.16 5.48 -12.37
CA ILE A 195 1.83 6.09 -12.20
C ILE A 195 1.88 7.61 -12.43
N PHE A 196 2.87 8.29 -11.85
CA PHE A 196 2.94 9.76 -11.84
C PHE A 196 3.99 10.34 -12.80
N GLY A 197 4.82 9.50 -13.42
CA GLY A 197 5.87 9.93 -14.33
C GLY A 197 5.31 10.53 -15.61
N ARG A 198 5.89 11.65 -16.03
CA ARG A 198 5.52 12.38 -17.26
C ARG A 198 6.70 12.49 -18.21
N GLY A 199 6.39 12.42 -19.51
CA GLY A 199 7.35 12.54 -20.61
C GLY A 199 8.43 11.46 -20.60
N PHE A 200 9.41 11.57 -21.49
CA PHE A 200 10.65 10.79 -21.42
C PHE A 200 11.68 11.59 -20.59
N PRO A 201 12.36 11.03 -19.58
CA PRO A 201 12.42 9.63 -19.16
C PRO A 201 11.55 9.33 -17.91
N TYR A 202 10.26 9.67 -17.92
CA TYR A 202 9.29 9.45 -16.85
C TYR A 202 9.66 10.17 -15.55
N ARG A 203 9.70 11.50 -15.57
CA ARG A 203 9.96 12.31 -14.37
C ARG A 203 8.67 12.48 -13.57
N VAL A 204 8.73 12.30 -12.25
CA VAL A 204 7.58 12.52 -11.36
C VAL A 204 7.60 13.97 -10.90
N PRO A 205 6.59 14.80 -11.23
CA PRO A 205 6.54 16.22 -10.86
C PRO A 205 6.70 16.47 -9.36
#